data_AF-R5KSF8-F1
#
_entry.id   AF-R5KSF8-F1
#
_cell.length_a   1.000
_cell.length_b   1.000
_cell.length_c   1.000
_cell.angle_alpha   90.00
_cell.angle_beta   90.00
_cell.angle_gamma   90.00
#
_symmetry.space_group_name_H-M   'P 1'
#
loop_
_entity.id
_entity.type
_entity.pdbx_description
1 polymer ?
#
loop_
_entity_poly.entity_id
_entity_poly.type
_entity_poly.pdbx_seq_one_letter_code
_entity_poly.pdbx_strand_id
1 'polypeptide(L)'
;MTGGWVAENGTPDEWGMAEMYDEISHYQMATKFAKYLKLSENCIDMDQASINKVCNPSTNLRPKNTSRSVILLDGTLVTFRSWNSKCNFIYTYDNQNTALKNTCGQISVDLNGNKLPNESGRDRFQFYVTKTSLIPYGVQDDLHQFEKACNKKNTTPPYPDFSEDLMFACTAWVLYNENMDYLKCDDLSWNGKTKCK
;
A
#
# COMPACT_ATOMS: atom_id res chain seq x y z
N MET A 1 17.49 2.83 2.54
CA MET A 1 17.69 3.60 1.31
C MET A 1 16.66 4.71 1.29
N THR A 2 17.09 5.97 1.17
CA THR A 2 16.20 7.12 1.01
C THR A 2 15.59 7.09 -0.39
N GLY A 3 14.28 7.30 -0.51
CA GLY A 3 13.61 7.34 -1.81
C GLY A 3 14.12 8.48 -2.68
N GLY A 4 14.38 8.21 -3.97
CA GLY A 4 14.83 9.24 -4.92
C GLY A 4 13.89 10.45 -5.00
N TRP A 5 12.60 10.25 -4.75
CA TRP A 5 11.59 11.33 -4.70
C TRP A 5 11.85 12.37 -3.60
N VAL A 6 12.50 11.97 -2.50
CA VAL A 6 12.78 12.86 -1.36
C VAL A 6 13.81 13.92 -1.75
N ALA A 7 14.82 13.54 -2.53
CA ALA A 7 15.86 14.47 -2.97
C ALA A 7 15.30 15.57 -3.89
N GLU A 8 14.26 15.26 -4.67
CA GLU A 8 13.67 16.18 -5.64
C GLU A 8 12.49 17.00 -5.07
N ASN A 9 11.72 16.42 -4.14
CA ASN A 9 10.46 17.01 -3.69
C ASN A 9 10.39 17.32 -2.20
N GLY A 10 11.44 17.04 -1.42
CA GLY A 10 11.35 17.02 0.03
C GLY A 10 10.55 15.82 0.54
N THR A 11 10.29 15.77 1.85
CA THR A 11 9.52 14.68 2.45
C THR A 11 8.00 14.90 2.26
N PRO A 12 7.17 13.84 2.22
CA PRO A 12 5.74 13.98 1.98
C PRO A 12 4.98 14.98 2.85
N ASP A 13 5.42 15.22 4.09
CA ASP A 13 4.85 16.24 4.98
C ASP A 13 5.06 17.69 4.50
N GLU A 14 5.92 17.90 3.51
CA GLU A 14 6.19 19.20 2.90
C GLU A 14 5.41 19.39 1.58
N TRP A 15 4.67 18.38 1.11
CA TRP A 15 4.03 18.39 -0.22
C TRP A 15 2.70 19.15 -0.29
N GLY A 16 2.29 19.81 0.80
CA GLY A 16 1.02 20.54 0.85
C GLY A 16 -0.20 19.62 0.87
N MET A 17 -0.08 18.43 1.46
CA MET A 17 -1.22 17.58 1.77
C MET A 17 -2.06 18.19 2.91
N ALA A 18 -3.33 17.80 3.00
CA ALA A 18 -4.24 18.16 4.08
C ALA A 18 -4.58 16.91 4.93
N GLU A 19 -5.86 16.60 5.11
CA GLU A 19 -6.32 15.44 5.89
C GLU A 19 -6.64 14.22 5.00
N MET A 20 -6.90 13.06 5.62
CA MET A 20 -7.15 11.77 4.96
C MET A 20 -8.32 11.75 3.96
N TYR A 21 -9.27 12.66 4.11
CA TYR A 21 -10.49 12.72 3.29
C TYR A 21 -10.54 13.95 2.39
N ASP A 22 -9.38 14.59 2.19
CA ASP A 22 -9.21 15.72 1.30
C ASP A 22 -8.55 15.25 0.00
N GLU A 23 -9.21 15.55 -1.12
CA GLU A 23 -8.74 15.22 -2.46
C GLU A 23 -7.34 15.76 -2.75
N ILE A 24 -6.95 16.91 -2.18
CA ILE A 24 -5.62 17.48 -2.39
C ILE A 24 -4.52 16.57 -1.85
N SER A 25 -4.77 15.87 -0.74
CA SER A 25 -3.78 14.99 -0.10
C SER A 25 -3.38 13.84 -1.04
N HIS A 26 -4.38 13.20 -1.65
CA HIS A 26 -4.17 12.09 -2.56
C HIS A 26 -3.63 12.56 -3.91
N TYR A 27 -4.07 13.73 -4.37
CA TYR A 27 -3.54 14.37 -5.57
C TYR A 27 -2.04 14.67 -5.46
N GLN A 28 -1.61 15.32 -4.37
CA GLN A 28 -0.19 15.63 -4.15
C GLN A 28 0.63 14.35 -4.08
N MET A 29 0.20 13.35 -3.31
CA MET A 29 0.91 12.08 -3.23
C MET A 29 1.05 11.41 -4.61
N ALA A 30 -0.05 11.28 -5.36
CA ALA A 30 -0.03 10.61 -6.66
C ALA A 30 0.81 11.35 -7.70
N THR A 31 0.68 12.68 -7.82
CA THR A 31 1.44 13.46 -8.81
C THR A 31 2.95 13.41 -8.54
N LYS A 32 3.39 13.29 -7.29
CA LYS A 32 4.79 13.16 -6.93
C LYS A 32 5.36 11.79 -7.31
N PHE A 33 4.64 10.71 -7.03
CA PHE A 33 5.09 9.36 -7.38
C PHE A 33 4.95 9.02 -8.86
N ALA A 34 3.87 9.46 -9.52
CA ALA A 34 3.57 9.13 -10.91
C ALA A 34 4.67 9.57 -11.89
N LYS A 35 5.47 10.59 -11.55
CA LYS A 35 6.62 11.05 -12.36
C LYS A 35 7.70 9.99 -12.57
N TYR A 36 7.79 9.01 -11.67
CA TYR A 36 8.78 7.93 -11.75
C TYR A 36 8.21 6.65 -12.38
N LEU A 37 6.96 6.69 -12.85
CA LEU A 37 6.24 5.53 -13.37
C LEU A 37 5.96 5.69 -14.86
N LYS A 38 5.99 4.57 -15.59
CA LYS A 38 5.58 4.52 -17.00
C LYS A 38 4.11 4.14 -17.06
N LEU A 39 3.27 5.09 -17.46
CA LEU A 39 1.82 4.97 -17.40
C LEU A 39 1.23 4.58 -18.76
N SER A 40 0.25 3.68 -18.74
CA SER A 40 -0.72 3.53 -19.84
C SER A 40 -1.89 4.48 -19.67
N GLU A 41 -2.36 4.67 -18.44
CA GLU A 41 -3.47 5.56 -18.10
C GLU A 41 -3.14 6.39 -16.85
N ASN A 42 -3.46 7.68 -16.89
CA ASN A 42 -3.29 8.60 -15.77
C ASN A 42 -4.65 9.10 -15.27
N CYS A 43 -5.14 8.53 -14.17
CA CYS A 43 -6.45 8.85 -13.62
C CYS A 43 -6.43 9.91 -12.50
N ILE A 44 -5.31 10.60 -12.31
CA ILE A 44 -5.16 11.57 -11.22
C ILE A 44 -6.11 12.77 -11.38
N ASP A 45 -6.23 13.30 -12.61
CA ASP A 45 -7.04 14.49 -12.92
C ASP A 45 -8.44 14.15 -13.46
N MET A 46 -8.67 12.91 -13.90
CA MET A 46 -9.95 12.44 -14.45
C MET A 46 -11.08 12.64 -13.45
N ASP A 47 -12.29 13.06 -13.85
CA ASP A 47 -13.46 13.12 -12.95
C ASP A 47 -13.87 11.73 -12.40
N GLN A 48 -14.75 11.70 -11.39
CA GLN A 48 -15.13 10.44 -10.73
C GLN A 48 -15.81 9.44 -11.69
N ALA A 49 -16.62 9.91 -12.65
CA ALA A 49 -17.29 9.03 -13.60
C ALA A 49 -16.27 8.38 -14.55
N SER A 50 -15.28 9.16 -14.99
CA SER A 50 -14.14 8.66 -15.78
C SER A 50 -13.28 7.67 -14.99
N ILE A 51 -12.96 7.95 -13.72
CA ILE A 51 -12.22 7.02 -12.84
C ILE A 51 -12.93 5.67 -12.74
N ASN A 52 -14.24 5.67 -12.48
CA ASN A 52 -15.03 4.45 -12.34
C ASN A 52 -15.05 3.59 -13.61
N LYS A 53 -14.80 4.20 -14.77
CA LYS A 53 -14.75 3.51 -16.06
C LYS A 53 -13.35 3.02 -16.41
N VAL A 54 -12.32 3.82 -16.12
CA VAL A 54 -10.95 3.59 -16.61
C VAL A 54 -10.07 2.92 -15.56
N CYS A 55 -9.99 3.48 -14.35
CA CYS A 55 -9.08 2.99 -13.31
C CYS A 55 -9.74 2.13 -12.25
N ASN A 56 -11.07 1.98 -12.31
CA ASN A 56 -11.97 1.26 -11.39
C ASN A 56 -11.26 0.47 -10.28
N PRO A 57 -10.74 1.14 -9.23
CA PRO A 57 -10.02 0.44 -8.19
C PRO A 57 -11.01 -0.52 -7.52
N SER A 58 -10.67 -1.79 -7.53
CA SER A 58 -11.49 -2.86 -6.94
C SER A 58 -11.72 -2.69 -5.44
N THR A 59 -10.92 -1.85 -4.79
CA THR A 59 -10.95 -1.54 -3.36
C THR A 59 -12.07 -0.57 -2.97
N ASN A 60 -12.34 -0.43 -1.68
CA ASN A 60 -13.22 0.59 -1.10
C ASN A 60 -12.64 2.03 -1.20
N LEU A 61 -11.44 2.21 -1.78
CA LEU A 61 -10.78 3.50 -1.97
C LEU A 61 -11.23 4.23 -3.25
N ARG A 62 -12.51 4.09 -3.60
CA ARG A 62 -13.07 4.53 -4.89
C ARG A 62 -13.18 6.04 -5.05
N PRO A 63 -13.56 6.81 -4.03
CA PRO A 63 -13.79 8.22 -4.25
C PRO A 63 -12.47 8.98 -4.23
N LYS A 64 -12.38 9.98 -5.11
CA LYS A 64 -11.26 10.91 -5.30
C LYS A 64 -10.71 11.54 -4.02
N ASN A 65 -11.58 11.75 -3.05
CA ASN A 65 -11.24 12.31 -1.75
C ASN A 65 -10.63 11.29 -0.79
N THR A 66 -10.46 10.02 -1.20
CA THR A 66 -9.84 8.95 -0.39
C THR A 66 -8.62 8.34 -1.07
N SER A 67 -8.49 8.47 -2.40
CA SER A 67 -7.33 7.99 -3.14
C SER A 67 -7.24 8.56 -4.56
N ARG A 68 -6.10 8.32 -5.20
CA ARG A 68 -5.84 8.53 -6.63
C ARG A 68 -5.17 7.31 -7.21
N SER A 69 -5.32 7.08 -8.51
CA SER A 69 -4.70 5.91 -9.15
C SER A 69 -4.14 6.22 -10.54
N VAL A 70 -3.24 5.35 -10.97
CA VAL A 70 -2.70 5.28 -12.34
C VAL A 70 -2.60 3.82 -12.77
N ILE A 71 -2.60 3.56 -14.08
CA ILE A 71 -2.33 2.23 -14.64
C ILE A 71 -0.97 2.27 -15.34
N LEU A 72 -0.13 1.29 -15.03
CA LEU A 72 1.18 1.13 -15.66
C LEU A 72 1.07 0.50 -17.05
N LEU A 73 2.15 0.52 -17.83
CA LEU A 73 2.17 -0.05 -19.18
C LEU A 73 1.84 -1.55 -19.24
N ASP A 74 2.08 -2.28 -18.16
CA ASP A 74 1.78 -3.72 -18.06
C ASP A 74 0.35 -4.01 -17.57
N GLY A 75 -0.45 -2.97 -17.28
CA GLY A 75 -1.81 -3.10 -16.76
C GLY A 75 -1.91 -3.09 -15.23
N THR A 76 -0.79 -3.00 -14.50
CA THR A 76 -0.78 -2.86 -13.04
C THR A 76 -1.48 -1.56 -12.62
N LEU A 77 -2.45 -1.64 -11.70
CA LEU A 77 -3.08 -0.48 -11.09
C LEU A 77 -2.32 -0.10 -9.82
N VAL A 78 -1.89 1.16 -9.73
CA VAL A 78 -1.23 1.72 -8.56
C VAL A 78 -2.14 2.77 -7.95
N THR A 79 -2.52 2.59 -6.68
CA THR A 79 -3.40 3.48 -5.93
C THR A 79 -2.65 4.13 -4.78
N PHE A 80 -2.75 5.45 -4.68
CA PHE A 80 -2.07 6.31 -3.71
C PHE A 80 -3.07 6.84 -2.68
N ARG A 81 -2.76 6.65 -1.41
CA ARG A 81 -3.58 7.14 -0.30
C ARG A 81 -2.72 7.85 0.73
N SER A 82 -2.97 9.13 0.94
CA SER A 82 -2.43 9.87 2.08
C SER A 82 -3.38 9.74 3.26
N TRP A 83 -2.84 9.61 4.47
CA TRP A 83 -3.62 9.57 5.71
C TRP A 83 -3.51 10.86 6.49
N ASN A 84 -2.34 11.51 6.51
CA ASN A 84 -2.23 12.84 7.07
C ASN A 84 -1.06 13.63 6.51
N SER A 85 -1.18 14.95 6.60
CA SER A 85 -0.15 15.92 6.20
C SER A 85 1.11 15.88 7.07
N LYS A 86 1.02 15.39 8.31
CA LYS A 86 2.14 15.44 9.27
C LYS A 86 3.06 14.22 9.22
N CYS A 87 2.65 13.17 8.53
CA CYS A 87 3.33 11.88 8.49
C CYS A 87 3.73 11.37 9.88
N ASN A 88 2.82 11.41 10.84
CA ASN A 88 3.10 11.06 12.24
C ASN A 88 2.34 9.81 12.73
N PHE A 89 1.79 9.00 11.81
CA PHE A 89 1.28 7.69 12.19
C PHE A 89 2.43 6.74 12.53
N ILE A 90 2.24 5.99 13.62
CA ILE A 90 3.22 5.04 14.15
C ILE A 90 2.69 3.63 13.90
N TYR A 91 3.34 2.91 12.99
CA TYR A 91 3.00 1.51 12.64
C TYR A 91 4.07 0.51 13.09
N THR A 92 4.88 0.86 14.09
CA THR A 92 5.85 -0.07 14.68
C THR A 92 5.42 -0.58 16.04
N TYR A 93 5.64 -1.87 16.28
CA TYR A 93 5.52 -2.47 17.61
C TYR A 93 6.67 -2.01 18.52
N ASP A 94 6.34 -1.60 19.74
CA ASP A 94 7.29 -1.14 20.78
C ASP A 94 8.40 -0.19 20.30
N ASN A 95 8.10 0.62 19.26
CA ASN A 95 9.04 1.58 18.68
C ASN A 95 10.35 0.97 18.11
N GLN A 96 10.37 -0.33 17.80
CA GLN A 96 11.57 -1.05 17.36
C GLN A 96 11.93 -0.73 15.89
N ASN A 97 10.94 -0.61 15.01
CA ASN A 97 11.12 -0.24 13.62
C ASN A 97 10.95 1.28 13.42
N THR A 98 12.08 1.99 13.48
CA THR A 98 12.11 3.45 13.35
C THR A 98 11.61 3.98 12.02
N ALA A 99 11.66 3.17 10.94
CA ALA A 99 11.16 3.59 9.64
C ALA A 99 9.64 3.78 9.63
N LEU A 100 8.90 3.03 10.46
CA LEU A 100 7.43 3.07 10.53
C LEU A 100 6.88 4.12 11.52
N LYS A 101 7.74 4.93 12.17
CA LYS A 101 7.33 6.00 13.10
C LYS A 101 6.79 7.25 12.41
N ASN A 102 7.10 7.41 11.13
CA ASN A 102 6.78 8.62 10.36
C ASN A 102 5.98 8.27 9.12
N THR A 103 4.87 7.55 9.30
CA THR A 103 4.06 7.06 8.19
C THR A 103 3.04 8.10 7.75
N CYS A 104 3.00 8.36 6.45
CA CYS A 104 2.17 9.36 5.78
C CYS A 104 0.91 8.75 5.16
N GLY A 105 0.98 7.49 4.75
CA GLY A 105 -0.02 6.91 3.86
C GLY A 105 0.40 5.53 3.35
N GLN A 106 -0.24 5.12 2.26
CA GLN A 106 0.03 3.86 1.59
C GLN A 106 0.01 3.98 0.06
N ILE A 107 0.73 3.06 -0.57
CA ILE A 107 0.58 2.69 -1.97
C ILE A 107 0.04 1.27 -2.03
N SER A 108 -1.04 1.06 -2.78
CA SER A 108 -1.53 -0.26 -3.13
C SER A 108 -1.19 -0.55 -4.58
N VAL A 109 -0.61 -1.71 -4.84
CA VAL A 109 -0.24 -2.21 -6.15
C VAL A 109 -1.10 -3.42 -6.44
N ASP A 110 -1.86 -3.37 -7.51
CA ASP A 110 -2.72 -4.45 -7.99
C ASP A 110 -2.23 -4.88 -9.37
N LEU A 111 -1.66 -6.09 -9.42
CA LEU A 111 -0.98 -6.61 -10.60
C LEU A 111 -1.93 -6.90 -11.78
N ASN A 112 -3.21 -7.10 -11.49
CA ASN A 112 -4.21 -7.42 -12.53
C ASN A 112 -4.98 -6.17 -13.00
N GLY A 113 -4.84 -5.06 -12.28
CA GLY A 113 -5.52 -3.81 -12.56
C GLY A 113 -7.03 -3.96 -12.42
N ASN A 114 -7.78 -3.69 -13.49
CA ASN A 114 -9.24 -3.88 -13.47
C ASN A 114 -9.67 -5.36 -13.68
N LYS A 115 -8.73 -6.26 -13.97
CA LYS A 115 -9.03 -7.67 -14.20
C LYS A 115 -9.09 -8.40 -12.86
N LEU A 116 -10.16 -9.13 -12.62
CA LEU A 116 -10.29 -10.01 -11.44
C LEU A 116 -9.41 -11.26 -11.58
N PRO A 117 -8.99 -11.88 -10.45
CA PRO A 117 -9.23 -11.46 -9.07
C PRO A 117 -8.35 -10.27 -8.64
N ASN A 118 -8.77 -9.57 -7.59
CA ASN A 118 -8.03 -8.46 -6.97
C ASN A 118 -7.94 -8.73 -5.45
N GLU A 119 -7.29 -9.84 -5.11
CA GLU A 119 -7.17 -10.42 -3.79
C GLU A 119 -5.91 -9.94 -3.06
N SER A 120 -6.11 -9.38 -1.85
CA SER A 120 -4.99 -9.04 -0.95
C SER A 120 -4.09 -10.26 -0.72
N GLY A 121 -2.78 -10.05 -0.86
CA GLY A 121 -1.77 -11.07 -0.67
C GLY A 121 -1.61 -12.05 -1.83
N ARG A 122 -2.44 -11.98 -2.88
CA ARG A 122 -2.25 -12.77 -4.10
C ARG A 122 -1.73 -11.91 -5.25
N ASP A 123 -2.50 -10.88 -5.58
CA ASP A 123 -2.22 -9.96 -6.69
C ASP A 123 -2.30 -8.49 -6.25
N ARG A 124 -2.78 -8.24 -5.01
CA ARG A 124 -2.75 -6.92 -4.38
C ARG A 124 -1.76 -6.87 -3.22
N PHE A 125 -0.83 -5.92 -3.32
CA PHE A 125 0.27 -5.71 -2.37
C PHE A 125 0.32 -4.25 -1.91
N GLN A 126 0.65 -4.03 -0.64
CA GLN A 126 0.63 -2.72 0.00
C GLN A 126 2.01 -2.33 0.55
N PHE A 127 2.30 -1.03 0.45
CA PHE A 127 3.49 -0.38 0.98
C PHE A 127 3.07 0.82 1.81
N TYR A 128 3.71 1.01 2.96
CA TYR A 128 3.64 2.28 3.67
C TYR A 128 4.48 3.31 2.94
N VAL A 129 3.93 4.51 2.82
CA VAL A 129 4.69 5.70 2.47
C VAL A 129 5.13 6.35 3.78
N THR A 130 6.41 6.35 4.06
CA THR A 130 6.99 7.08 5.19
C THR A 130 7.59 8.39 4.69
N LYS A 131 8.08 9.23 5.60
CA LYS A 131 8.79 10.46 5.21
C LYS A 131 9.95 10.21 4.24
N THR A 132 10.63 9.08 4.35
CA THR A 132 11.90 8.85 3.66
C THR A 132 11.95 7.60 2.80
N SER A 133 10.96 6.71 2.90
CA SER A 133 11.03 5.38 2.28
C SER A 133 9.65 4.78 2.02
N LEU A 134 9.62 3.83 1.08
CA LEU A 134 8.50 2.90 0.95
C LEU A 134 8.85 1.66 1.76
N ILE A 135 7.99 1.26 2.69
CA ILE A 135 8.18 0.09 3.54
C ILE A 135 7.09 -0.94 3.20
N PRO A 136 7.44 -2.17 2.81
CA PRO A 136 6.42 -3.17 2.50
C PRO A 136 5.66 -3.57 3.77
N TYR A 137 4.35 -3.77 3.64
CA TYR A 137 3.52 -4.22 4.75
C TYR A 137 3.93 -5.61 5.25
N GLY A 138 3.78 -5.84 6.55
CA GLY A 138 4.11 -7.10 7.21
C GLY A 138 5.61 -7.30 7.45
N VAL A 139 6.42 -6.25 7.33
CA VAL A 139 7.83 -6.30 7.73
C VAL A 139 7.95 -6.63 9.22
N GLN A 140 9.12 -7.12 9.65
CA GLN A 140 9.38 -7.32 11.07
C GLN A 140 9.14 -6.04 11.88
N ASP A 141 8.51 -6.21 13.05
CA ASP A 141 8.09 -5.16 13.99
C ASP A 141 7.06 -4.16 13.45
N ASP A 142 6.29 -4.55 12.42
CA ASP A 142 5.07 -3.88 11.98
C ASP A 142 3.91 -4.15 12.96
N LEU A 143 3.08 -3.15 13.23
CA LEU A 143 1.83 -3.34 13.98
C LEU A 143 0.86 -4.27 13.23
N HIS A 144 0.88 -4.24 11.90
CA HIS A 144 0.16 -5.19 11.05
C HIS A 144 1.04 -6.39 10.73
N GLN A 145 1.14 -7.29 11.70
CA GLN A 145 2.05 -8.43 11.69
C GLN A 145 1.76 -9.37 10.51
N PHE A 146 2.81 -9.84 9.83
CA PHE A 146 2.71 -10.83 8.76
C PHE A 146 1.94 -12.09 9.22
N GLU A 147 2.32 -12.67 10.36
CA GLU A 147 1.77 -13.92 10.87
C GLU A 147 0.25 -13.83 11.14
N LYS A 148 -0.24 -12.62 11.41
CA LYS A 148 -1.66 -12.34 11.67
C LYS A 148 -2.40 -11.85 10.43
N ALA A 149 -1.86 -10.89 9.70
CA ALA A 149 -2.52 -10.21 8.57
C ALA A 149 -2.12 -10.74 7.19
N CYS A 150 -1.27 -11.76 7.11
CA CYS A 150 -1.03 -12.58 5.92
C CYS A 150 -1.29 -14.05 6.24
N ASN A 151 -2.50 -14.34 6.74
CA ASN A 151 -2.85 -15.69 7.16
C ASN A 151 -4.12 -16.17 6.45
N LYS A 152 -3.99 -17.23 5.66
CA LYS A 152 -5.09 -17.85 4.91
C LYS A 152 -6.21 -18.44 5.80
N LYS A 153 -5.96 -18.64 7.10
CA LYS A 153 -6.98 -19.08 8.05
C LYS A 153 -7.91 -17.95 8.49
N ASN A 154 -7.58 -16.69 8.19
CA ASN A 154 -8.43 -15.57 8.57
C ASN A 154 -9.79 -15.69 7.88
N THR A 155 -10.83 -15.85 8.69
CA THR A 155 -12.24 -15.78 8.25
C THR A 155 -12.86 -14.43 8.61
N THR A 156 -12.18 -13.62 9.42
CA THR A 156 -12.53 -12.26 9.78
C THR A 156 -11.30 -11.35 9.70
N PRO A 157 -11.48 -10.02 9.51
CA PRO A 157 -10.34 -9.11 9.42
C PRO A 157 -9.53 -9.11 10.72
N PRO A 158 -8.20 -9.33 10.67
CA PRO A 158 -7.37 -9.41 11.87
C PRO A 158 -7.18 -8.06 12.58
N TYR A 159 -7.46 -6.96 11.88
CA TYR A 159 -7.41 -5.58 12.37
C TYR A 159 -8.63 -4.82 11.83
N PRO A 160 -9.83 -5.05 12.40
CA PRO A 160 -11.10 -4.57 11.84
C PRO A 160 -11.23 -3.04 11.84
N ASP A 161 -10.57 -2.35 12.77
CA ASP A 161 -10.55 -0.88 12.81
C ASP A 161 -9.65 -0.25 11.72
N PHE A 162 -8.88 -1.07 11.00
CA PHE A 162 -7.93 -0.64 9.99
C PHE A 162 -8.36 -1.02 8.56
N SER A 163 -8.73 -2.28 8.34
CA SER A 163 -9.06 -2.81 7.03
C SER A 163 -10.07 -3.94 7.13
N GLU A 164 -10.93 -4.05 6.13
CA GLU A 164 -11.85 -5.19 5.93
C GLU A 164 -11.16 -6.38 5.25
N ASP A 165 -9.90 -6.23 4.84
CA ASP A 165 -9.14 -7.27 4.16
C ASP A 165 -8.67 -8.38 5.10
N LEU A 166 -8.67 -9.62 4.59
CA LEU A 166 -8.23 -10.80 5.35
C LEU A 166 -6.72 -11.07 5.25
N MET A 167 -6.06 -10.67 4.15
CA MET A 167 -4.68 -11.06 3.82
C MET A 167 -3.83 -9.89 3.26
N PHE A 168 -3.73 -8.76 3.96
CA PHE A 168 -3.12 -7.53 3.43
C PHE A 168 -1.64 -7.32 3.81
N ALA A 169 -1.10 -8.00 4.83
CA ALA A 169 0.29 -7.81 5.29
C ALA A 169 1.29 -8.81 4.68
N CYS A 170 1.11 -9.16 3.40
CA CYS A 170 1.92 -10.18 2.72
C CYS A 170 3.12 -9.62 1.94
N THR A 171 3.16 -8.31 1.67
CA THR A 171 4.11 -7.70 0.73
C THR A 171 5.56 -7.95 1.12
N ALA A 172 5.91 -7.75 2.39
CA ALA A 172 7.29 -7.95 2.84
C ALA A 172 7.71 -9.40 2.66
N TRP A 173 6.84 -10.37 2.94
CA TRP A 173 7.17 -11.77 2.75
C TRP A 173 7.57 -12.11 1.32
N VAL A 174 6.78 -11.65 0.35
CA VAL A 174 7.05 -11.88 -1.07
C VAL A 174 8.38 -11.28 -1.49
N LEU A 175 8.68 -10.06 -1.05
CA LEU A 175 9.91 -9.37 -1.45
C LEU A 175 11.17 -9.96 -0.80
N TYR A 176 11.09 -10.43 0.44
CA TYR A 176 12.25 -10.96 1.16
C TYR A 176 12.49 -12.45 0.90
N ASN A 177 11.44 -13.24 0.69
CA ASN A 177 11.54 -14.70 0.52
C ASN A 177 11.31 -15.17 -0.91
N GLU A 178 10.96 -14.25 -1.82
CA GLU A 178 10.68 -14.52 -3.25
C GLU A 178 9.68 -15.66 -3.47
N ASN A 179 8.69 -15.76 -2.59
CA ASN A 179 7.65 -16.78 -2.65
C ASN A 179 6.31 -16.31 -2.09
N MET A 180 5.25 -17.06 -2.39
CA MET A 180 3.89 -16.86 -1.86
C MET A 180 3.40 -18.11 -1.11
N ASP A 181 4.29 -18.77 -0.36
CA ASP A 181 3.96 -20.04 0.30
C ASP A 181 2.89 -19.88 1.40
N TYR A 182 2.67 -18.68 1.93
CA TYR A 182 1.54 -18.38 2.84
C TYR A 182 0.16 -18.65 2.21
N LEU A 183 0.07 -18.80 0.89
CA LEU A 183 -1.16 -19.24 0.22
C LEU A 183 -1.41 -20.75 0.42
N LYS A 184 -0.38 -21.52 0.80
CA LYS A 184 -0.41 -22.98 0.94
C LYS A 184 -0.46 -23.41 2.40
N CYS A 185 0.35 -22.82 3.28
CA CYS A 185 0.38 -23.11 4.72
C CYS A 185 0.27 -21.84 5.58
N ASP A 186 0.08 -22.01 6.88
CA ASP A 186 -0.34 -20.94 7.81
C ASP A 186 0.51 -20.84 9.09
N ASP A 187 1.63 -21.56 9.12
CA ASP A 187 2.60 -21.63 10.20
C ASP A 187 3.98 -21.07 9.76
N LEU A 188 3.96 -20.13 8.81
CA LEU A 188 5.12 -19.34 8.41
C LEU A 188 5.32 -18.17 9.37
N SER A 189 6.57 -17.79 9.63
CA SER A 189 6.90 -16.63 10.45
C SER A 189 8.30 -16.11 10.14
N TRP A 190 8.57 -14.86 10.51
CA TRP A 190 9.89 -14.24 10.29
C TRP A 190 11.05 -14.96 11.00
N ASN A 191 10.77 -15.54 12.17
CA ASN A 191 11.76 -16.28 12.97
C ASN A 191 11.63 -17.82 12.83
N GLY A 192 10.82 -18.28 11.87
CA GLY A 192 10.48 -19.68 11.69
C GLY A 192 10.80 -20.18 10.30
N LYS A 193 9.98 -21.11 9.82
CA LYS A 193 10.12 -21.64 8.46
C LYS A 193 9.59 -20.64 7.44
N THR A 194 10.24 -20.56 6.29
CA THR A 194 9.89 -19.63 5.21
C THR A 194 9.29 -20.29 3.97
N LYS A 195 9.13 -21.62 4.01
CA LYS A 195 8.57 -22.43 2.92
C LYS A 195 7.59 -23.46 3.47
N CYS A 196 6.59 -23.78 2.67
CA CYS A 196 5.75 -24.94 2.93
C CYS A 196 6.47 -26.21 2.47
N LYS A 197 6.22 -27.32 3.17
CA LYS A 197 6.68 -28.65 2.73
C LYS A 197 5.74 -29.19 1.66
#